data_AF-A0A535QJN5-F1
#
_entry.id   AF-A0A535QJN5-F1
#
_cell.length_a   1.000
_cell.length_b   1.000
_cell.length_c   1.000
_cell.angle_alpha   90.00
_cell.angle_beta   90.00
_cell.angle_gamma   90.00
#
_symmetry.space_group_name_H-M   'P 1'
#
loop_
_entity.id
_entity.type
_entity.pdbx_description
1 polymer ?
#
loop_
_entity_poly.entity_id
_entity_poly.type
_entity_poly.pdbx_seq_one_letter_code
_entity_poly.pdbx_strand_id
1 'polypeptide(L)'
;MILVISKYGMLDQRSQALVQTIRNTTPGNGITTLVDGSTAGDMDYVTSLYTDFPIAVVIVAITTYIVLLFLFRSLILPLKAILMNTLSILASYGALVVIFQNGFLHQLLGFTPLGFVEASGPILLFCSLFGLSMDYEVFLLSRIQESFWQTGDNTRAVALGLQRSGGIITSAAVIVIVVSSCFATADMILVKALGLGMALAVAIDATLVRGLLVPATMRLLGDLNWWLPFAGVQRRPPALAEYLDASGQESGAIHNKPEVES
;
A
#
# COMPACT_ATOMS: atom_id res chain seq x y z
N MET A 1 -7.37 9.33 46.53
CA MET A 1 -6.80 9.86 45.28
C MET A 1 -5.47 10.51 45.63
N ILE A 2 -4.36 10.03 45.08
CA ILE A 2 -3.02 10.57 45.31
C ILE A 2 -2.62 11.32 44.04
N LEU A 3 -2.31 12.62 44.15
CA LEU A 3 -1.84 13.41 43.03
C LEU A 3 -0.31 13.42 43.02
N VAL A 4 0.28 12.97 41.92
CA VAL A 4 1.73 13.02 41.68
C VAL A 4 1.99 13.94 40.51
N ILE A 5 2.80 14.97 40.72
CA ILE A 5 3.17 15.94 39.68
C ILE A 5 4.62 15.70 39.29
N SER A 6 4.86 15.33 38.03
CA SER A 6 6.21 15.22 37.49
C SER A 6 6.85 16.60 37.36
N LYS A 7 8.15 16.70 37.65
CA LYS A 7 8.96 17.90 37.40
C LYS A 7 9.24 18.12 35.90
N TYR A 8 9.05 17.08 35.08
CA TYR A 8 9.39 17.08 33.67
C TYR A 8 8.13 17.17 32.79
N GLY A 9 8.33 17.50 31.52
CA GLY A 9 7.25 17.55 30.54
C GLY A 9 6.51 16.21 30.39
N MET A 10 5.29 16.28 29.86
CA MET A 10 4.41 15.13 29.69
C MET A 10 5.03 14.03 28.80
N LEU A 11 5.74 14.42 27.74
CA LEU A 11 6.38 13.50 26.78
C LEU A 11 7.82 13.13 27.17
N ASP A 12 8.34 13.62 28.30
CA ASP A 12 9.69 13.29 28.76
C ASP A 12 9.73 11.83 29.24
N GLN A 13 10.76 11.09 28.82
CA GLN A 13 10.99 9.69 29.18
C GLN A 13 11.02 9.48 30.71
N ARG A 14 11.45 10.50 31.47
CA ARG A 14 11.45 10.46 32.95
C ARG A 14 10.03 10.49 33.54
N SER A 15 9.12 11.25 32.94
CA SER A 15 7.70 11.27 33.33
C SER A 15 7.04 9.93 33.03
N GLN A 16 7.39 9.30 31.90
CA GLN A 16 6.88 7.97 31.52
C GLN A 16 7.40 6.87 32.46
N ALA A 17 8.68 6.91 32.81
CA ALA A 17 9.27 5.98 33.78
C ALA A 17 8.63 6.10 35.17
N LEU A 18 8.27 7.32 35.59
CA LEU A 18 7.53 7.55 36.83
C LEU A 18 6.15 6.89 36.79
N VAL A 19 5.40 7.04 35.69
CA VAL A 19 4.11 6.36 35.50
C VAL A 19 4.26 4.84 35.62
N GLN A 20 5.26 4.25 34.95
CA GLN A 20 5.53 2.81 35.05
C GLN A 20 5.90 2.39 36.48
N THR A 21 6.70 3.20 37.19
CA THR A 21 7.07 2.92 38.58
C THR A 21 5.84 2.90 39.49
N ILE A 22 4.93 3.85 39.33
CA ILE A 22 3.68 3.91 40.10
C ILE A 22 2.79 2.71 39.75
N ARG A 23 2.65 2.36 38.47
CA ARG A 23 1.86 1.18 38.04
C ARG A 23 2.40 -0.14 38.58
N ASN A 24 3.72 -0.26 38.70
CA ASN A 24 4.39 -1.45 39.22
C ASN A 24 4.43 -1.49 40.75
N THR A 25 4.03 -0.42 41.44
CA THR A 25 3.95 -0.39 42.89
C THR A 25 2.64 -1.06 43.33
N THR A 26 2.74 -2.20 44.00
CA THR A 26 1.59 -2.89 44.59
C THR A 26 1.28 -2.30 45.97
N PRO A 27 0.19 -1.53 46.14
CA PRO A 27 -0.30 -1.24 47.47
C PRO A 27 -0.79 -2.59 48.02
N GLY A 28 -0.20 -3.07 49.11
CA GLY A 28 -0.64 -4.30 49.75
C GLY A 28 -2.14 -4.29 50.07
N ASN A 29 -2.68 -5.44 50.49
CA ASN A 29 -4.06 -5.63 50.96
C ASN A 29 -5.16 -5.69 49.86
N GLY A 30 -4.84 -6.20 48.67
CA GLY A 30 -5.85 -6.46 47.63
C GLY A 30 -6.43 -5.18 46.99
N ILE A 31 -5.73 -4.05 47.12
CA ILE A 31 -6.11 -2.77 46.53
C ILE A 31 -5.59 -2.73 45.09
N THR A 32 -6.44 -2.32 44.15
CA THR A 32 -6.05 -2.08 42.75
C THR A 32 -5.64 -0.62 42.55
N THR A 33 -4.44 -0.40 42.03
CA THR A 33 -3.97 0.94 41.65
C THR A 33 -4.37 1.23 40.21
N LEU A 34 -5.13 2.30 40.00
CA LEU A 34 -5.37 2.85 38.67
C LEU A 34 -4.59 4.16 38.54
N VAL A 35 -3.80 4.29 37.48
CA VAL A 35 -2.96 5.46 37.22
C VAL A 35 -3.53 6.20 36.02
N ASP A 36 -3.99 7.41 36.27
CA ASP A 36 -4.55 8.33 35.29
C ASP A 36 -3.71 9.63 35.25
N GLY A 37 -3.98 10.49 34.29
CA GLY A 37 -3.24 11.72 34.02
C GLY A 37 -2.72 11.73 32.60
N SER A 38 -2.35 12.93 32.14
CA SER A 38 -2.06 13.17 30.73
C SER A 38 -0.93 12.27 30.19
N THR A 39 0.19 12.13 30.92
CA THR A 39 1.29 11.22 30.55
C THR A 39 0.85 9.75 30.49
N ALA A 40 0.03 9.31 31.46
CA ALA A 40 -0.45 7.94 31.51
C ALA A 40 -1.41 7.64 30.35
N GLY A 41 -2.32 8.59 30.05
CA GLY A 41 -3.23 8.52 28.91
C GLY A 41 -2.50 8.47 27.57
N ASP A 42 -1.48 9.29 27.36
CA ASP A 42 -0.66 9.23 26.13
C ASP A 42 0.07 7.89 25.99
N MET A 43 0.66 7.37 27.08
CA MET A 43 1.32 6.06 27.05
C MET A 43 0.35 4.93 26.73
N ASP A 44 -0.84 4.96 27.31
CA ASP A 44 -1.89 3.97 27.04
C ASP A 44 -2.39 4.09 25.60
N TYR A 45 -2.60 5.32 25.11
CA TYR A 45 -2.97 5.59 23.73
C TYR A 45 -1.97 5.01 22.74
N VAL A 46 -0.68 5.32 22.89
CA VAL A 46 0.39 4.80 22.03
C VAL A 46 0.46 3.27 22.14
N THR A 47 0.38 2.74 23.35
CA THR A 47 0.48 1.29 23.59
C THR A 47 -0.69 0.55 22.94
N SER A 48 -1.93 1.03 23.09
CA SER A 48 -3.11 0.46 22.43
C SER A 48 -2.98 0.49 20.92
N LEU A 49 -2.61 1.63 20.33
CA LEU A 49 -2.41 1.76 18.89
C LEU A 49 -1.39 0.76 18.35
N TYR A 50 -0.20 0.68 18.95
CA TYR A 50 0.87 -0.19 18.45
C TYR A 50 0.73 -1.67 18.84
N THR A 51 -0.12 -1.99 19.80
CA THR A 51 -0.52 -3.37 20.10
C THR A 51 -1.44 -3.91 19.00
N ASP A 52 -2.40 -3.11 18.55
CA ASP A 52 -3.41 -3.54 17.58
C ASP A 52 -2.94 -3.33 16.12
N PHE A 53 -2.04 -2.38 15.87
CA PHE A 53 -1.60 -2.05 14.51
C PHE A 53 -1.03 -3.24 13.72
N PRO A 54 -0.15 -4.10 14.27
CA PRO A 54 0.33 -5.29 13.55
C PRO A 54 -0.79 -6.25 13.15
N ILE A 55 -1.81 -6.41 14.01
CA ILE A 55 -2.97 -7.24 13.72
C ILE A 55 -3.76 -6.63 12.57
N ALA A 56 -3.98 -5.31 12.58
CA ALA A 56 -4.64 -4.60 11.49
C ALA A 56 -3.88 -4.76 10.15
N VAL A 57 -2.54 -4.62 10.15
CA VAL A 57 -1.70 -4.82 8.96
C VAL A 57 -1.85 -6.23 8.41
N VAL A 58 -1.83 -7.25 9.27
CA VAL A 58 -1.99 -8.66 8.85
C VAL A 58 -3.37 -8.91 8.28
N ILE A 59 -4.43 -8.40 8.92
CA ILE A 59 -5.81 -8.54 8.43
C ILE A 59 -5.92 -7.90 7.04
N VAL A 60 -5.49 -6.64 6.90
CA VAL A 60 -5.53 -5.91 5.63
C VAL A 60 -4.74 -6.66 4.56
N ALA A 61 -3.50 -7.08 4.85
CA ALA A 61 -2.67 -7.81 3.89
C ALA A 61 -3.30 -9.14 3.46
N ILE A 62 -3.84 -9.93 4.39
CA ILE A 62 -4.49 -11.21 4.08
C ILE A 62 -5.76 -10.99 3.28
N THR A 63 -6.63 -10.07 3.71
CA THR A 63 -7.88 -9.78 3.00
C THR A 63 -7.59 -9.32 1.58
N THR A 64 -6.64 -8.39 1.40
CA THR A 64 -6.26 -7.93 0.07
C THR A 64 -5.61 -9.04 -0.75
N TYR A 65 -4.74 -9.86 -0.16
CA TYR A 65 -4.16 -11.02 -0.83
C TYR A 65 -5.24 -11.96 -1.38
N ILE A 66 -6.26 -12.28 -0.57
CA ILE A 66 -7.37 -13.14 -0.96
C ILE A 66 -8.16 -12.50 -2.11
N VAL A 67 -8.52 -11.22 -2.01
CA VAL A 67 -9.24 -10.50 -3.06
C VAL A 67 -8.45 -10.52 -4.38
N LEU A 68 -7.15 -10.24 -4.33
CA LEU A 68 -6.28 -10.23 -5.51
C LEU A 68 -6.03 -11.65 -6.06
N LEU A 69 -5.97 -12.65 -5.19
CA LEU A 69 -5.85 -14.05 -5.61
C LEU A 69 -7.06 -14.45 -6.43
N PHE A 70 -8.27 -14.06 -6.02
CA PHE A 70 -9.48 -14.32 -6.80
C PHE A 70 -9.53 -13.50 -8.09
N LEU A 71 -9.14 -12.22 -8.03
CA LEU A 71 -9.14 -11.33 -9.18
C LEU A 71 -8.16 -11.80 -10.26
N PHE A 72 -6.89 -12.01 -9.88
CA PHE A 72 -5.83 -12.35 -10.82
C PHE A 72 -5.68 -13.84 -11.05
N ARG A 73 -6.27 -14.68 -10.21
CA ARG A 73 -6.11 -16.14 -10.30
C ARG A 73 -4.63 -16.50 -10.39
N SER A 74 -3.85 -15.93 -9.47
CA SER A 74 -2.41 -16.17 -9.32
C SER A 74 -2.05 -16.08 -7.85
N LEU A 75 -1.13 -16.92 -7.40
CA LEU A 75 -0.55 -16.81 -6.04
C LEU A 75 0.57 -15.78 -5.97
N ILE A 76 1.26 -15.55 -7.08
CA ILE A 76 2.47 -14.73 -7.14
C ILE A 76 2.13 -13.26 -7.36
N LEU A 77 1.12 -12.96 -8.18
CA LEU A 77 0.71 -11.57 -8.47
C LEU A 77 0.22 -10.80 -7.23
N PRO A 78 -0.61 -11.39 -6.35
CA PRO A 78 -1.01 -10.73 -5.11
C PRO A 78 0.16 -10.51 -4.16
N LEU A 79 1.05 -11.51 -4.03
CA LEU A 79 2.19 -11.45 -3.13
C LEU A 79 3.12 -10.31 -3.53
N LYS A 80 3.50 -10.24 -4.81
CA LYS A 80 4.36 -9.17 -5.29
C LYS A 80 3.70 -7.80 -5.10
N ALA A 81 2.38 -7.69 -5.26
CA ALA A 81 1.68 -6.41 -5.15
C ALA A 81 1.80 -5.86 -3.73
N ILE A 82 1.55 -6.72 -2.75
CA ILE A 82 1.73 -6.38 -1.35
C ILE A 82 3.20 -6.01 -1.06
N LEU A 83 4.18 -6.73 -1.61
CA LEU A 83 5.60 -6.42 -1.42
C LEU A 83 6.01 -5.07 -2.03
N MET A 84 5.56 -4.79 -3.26
CA MET A 84 5.84 -3.54 -3.97
C MET A 84 5.21 -2.36 -3.24
N ASN A 85 3.96 -2.49 -2.80
CA ASN A 85 3.29 -1.48 -2.00
C ASN A 85 4.01 -1.25 -0.65
N THR A 86 4.42 -2.33 0.02
CA THR A 86 5.16 -2.25 1.29
C THR A 86 6.46 -1.47 1.12
N LEU A 87 7.17 -1.64 0.00
CA LEU A 87 8.39 -0.89 -0.30
C LEU A 87 8.14 0.62 -0.38
N SER A 88 7.08 1.05 -1.07
CA SER A 88 6.67 2.46 -1.14
C SER A 88 6.32 3.04 0.23
N ILE A 89 5.59 2.28 1.06
CA ILE A 89 5.23 2.69 2.43
C ILE A 89 6.48 2.81 3.31
N LEU A 90 7.39 1.84 3.27
CA LEU A 90 8.64 1.88 4.03
C LEU A 90 9.53 3.06 3.61
N ALA A 91 9.59 3.37 2.31
CA ALA A 91 10.31 4.55 1.83
C ALA A 91 9.71 5.85 2.41
N SER A 92 8.38 5.92 2.49
CA SER A 92 7.68 7.05 3.11
C SER A 92 7.96 7.17 4.62
N TYR A 93 8.01 6.05 5.35
CA TYR A 93 8.42 6.04 6.75
C TYR A 93 9.85 6.52 6.95
N GLY A 94 10.78 6.07 6.09
CA GLY A 94 12.15 6.56 6.10
C GLY A 94 12.20 8.08 5.90
N ALA A 95 11.39 8.62 4.99
CA ALA A 95 11.30 10.06 4.78
C ALA A 95 10.67 10.80 5.96
N LEU A 96 9.65 10.24 6.61
CA LEU A 96 9.07 10.81 7.84
C LEU A 96 10.13 10.97 8.93
N VAL A 97 10.95 9.95 9.14
CA VAL A 97 12.06 9.99 10.10
C VAL A 97 13.09 11.06 9.71
N VAL A 98 13.53 11.08 8.45
CA VAL A 98 14.54 12.05 8.01
C VAL A 98 14.03 13.49 8.07
N ILE A 99 12.77 13.72 7.70
CA ILE A 99 12.23 15.07 7.57
C ILE A 99 11.74 15.58 8.93
N PHE A 100 10.89 14.83 9.63
CA PHE A 100 10.21 15.31 10.83
C PHE A 100 10.93 14.95 12.13
N GLN A 101 11.50 13.74 12.21
CA GLN A 101 12.24 13.33 13.42
C GLN A 101 13.64 13.97 13.44
N ASN A 102 14.40 13.89 12.35
CA ASN A 102 15.75 14.48 12.27
C ASN A 102 15.72 15.98 11.92
N GLY A 103 14.58 16.51 11.48
CA GLY A 103 14.41 17.94 11.20
C GLY A 103 15.15 18.43 9.95
N PHE A 104 15.49 17.57 8.99
CA PHE A 104 16.31 17.95 7.83
C PHE A 104 15.72 19.10 7.01
N LEU A 105 14.38 19.19 6.92
CA LEU A 105 13.66 20.20 6.12
C LEU A 105 12.95 21.27 6.96
N HIS A 106 13.26 21.37 8.25
CA HIS A 106 12.47 22.19 9.19
C HIS A 106 12.46 23.68 8.87
N GLN A 107 13.58 24.23 8.39
CA GLN A 107 13.69 25.65 8.02
C GLN A 107 12.89 25.98 6.76
N LEU A 108 12.87 25.08 5.77
CA LEU A 108 12.16 25.28 4.51
C LEU A 108 10.64 25.12 4.69
N LEU A 109 10.24 24.16 5.51
CA LEU A 109 8.82 23.85 5.74
C LEU A 109 8.22 24.63 6.90
N GLY A 110 8.99 25.42 7.65
CA GLY A 110 8.49 26.24 8.76
C GLY A 110 7.82 25.40 9.85
N PHE A 111 8.53 24.42 10.40
CA PHE A 111 8.06 23.66 11.57
C PHE A 111 9.17 23.47 12.60
N THR A 112 8.80 23.23 13.84
CA THR A 112 9.73 22.90 14.91
C THR A 112 9.87 21.38 15.02
N PRO A 113 11.06 20.80 14.84
CA PRO A 113 11.27 19.36 15.00
C PRO A 113 10.96 18.93 16.42
N LEU A 114 10.12 17.90 16.58
CA LEU A 114 9.76 17.35 17.89
C LEU A 114 10.78 16.31 18.38
N GLY A 115 11.65 15.82 17.49
CA GLY A 115 12.60 14.74 17.78
C GLY A 115 11.97 13.34 17.81
N PHE A 116 10.67 13.24 17.53
CA PHE A 116 9.92 12.00 17.37
C PHE A 116 8.82 12.17 16.32
N VAL A 117 8.29 11.05 15.82
CA VAL A 117 7.11 11.03 14.95
C VAL A 117 5.88 10.79 15.83
N GLU A 118 4.81 11.55 15.58
CA GLU A 118 3.53 11.38 16.26
C GLU A 118 2.95 9.98 15.97
N ALA A 119 2.40 9.33 17.00
CA ALA A 119 2.05 7.90 16.98
C ALA A 119 0.97 7.54 15.94
N SER A 120 0.01 8.42 15.69
CA SER A 120 -1.04 8.22 14.69
C SER A 120 -0.50 8.35 13.27
N GLY A 121 0.54 9.15 13.06
CA GLY A 121 1.15 9.46 11.77
C GLY A 121 1.42 8.23 10.91
N PRO A 122 2.26 7.27 11.34
CA PRO A 122 2.55 6.06 10.57
C PRO A 122 1.31 5.22 10.27
N ILE A 123 0.37 5.12 11.21
CA ILE A 123 -0.85 4.30 11.07
C ILE A 123 -1.78 4.91 10.02
N LEU A 124 -2.03 6.22 10.12
CA LEU A 124 -2.85 6.95 9.14
C LEU A 124 -2.19 6.91 7.76
N LEU A 125 -0.88 7.09 7.70
CA LEU A 125 -0.12 7.02 6.47
C LEU A 125 -0.20 5.63 5.83
N PHE A 126 -0.08 4.55 6.62
CA PHE A 126 -0.30 3.19 6.16
C PHE A 126 -1.69 3.02 5.56
N CYS A 127 -2.74 3.40 6.29
CA CYS A 127 -4.12 3.25 5.83
C CYS A 127 -4.37 4.02 4.51
N SER A 128 -3.89 5.26 4.41
CA SER A 128 -4.06 6.08 3.21
C SER A 128 -3.25 5.54 2.03
N LEU A 129 -1.98 5.21 2.23
CA LEU A 129 -1.11 4.75 1.16
C LEU A 129 -1.44 3.35 0.69
N PHE A 130 -1.75 2.45 1.63
CA PHE A 130 -2.11 1.09 1.27
C PHE A 130 -3.35 1.07 0.40
N GLY A 131 -4.39 1.83 0.75
CA GLY A 131 -5.59 1.96 -0.08
C GLY A 131 -5.29 2.53 -1.47
N LEU A 132 -4.65 3.71 -1.54
CA LEU A 132 -4.34 4.37 -2.81
C LEU A 132 -3.44 3.54 -3.73
N SER A 133 -2.39 2.92 -3.17
CA SER A 133 -1.44 2.14 -3.94
C SER A 133 -2.04 0.84 -4.48
N MET A 134 -2.84 0.14 -3.65
CA MET A 134 -3.49 -1.09 -4.09
C MET A 134 -4.46 -0.84 -5.24
N ASP A 135 -5.24 0.25 -5.21
CA ASP A 135 -6.18 0.58 -6.29
C ASP A 135 -5.47 0.72 -7.64
N TYR A 136 -4.37 1.46 -7.66
CA TYR A 136 -3.60 1.63 -8.89
C TYR A 136 -2.92 0.33 -9.31
N GLU A 137 -2.36 -0.45 -8.37
CA GLU A 137 -1.63 -1.68 -8.73
C GLU A 137 -2.59 -2.70 -9.33
N VAL A 138 -3.77 -2.81 -8.75
CA VAL A 138 -4.85 -3.61 -9.28
C VAL A 138 -5.21 -3.17 -10.70
N PHE A 139 -5.35 -1.87 -10.94
CA PHE A 139 -5.66 -1.36 -12.26
C PHE A 139 -4.58 -1.72 -13.30
N LEU A 140 -3.30 -1.52 -12.97
CA LEU A 140 -2.18 -1.86 -13.85
C LEU A 140 -2.12 -3.36 -14.15
N LEU A 141 -2.15 -4.19 -13.10
CA LEU A 141 -2.05 -5.65 -13.23
C LEU A 141 -3.25 -6.23 -13.98
N SER A 142 -4.45 -5.69 -13.79
CA SER A 142 -5.65 -6.12 -14.52
C SER A 142 -5.50 -5.87 -16.02
N ARG A 143 -4.92 -4.73 -16.42
CA ARG A 143 -4.67 -4.42 -17.85
C ARG A 143 -3.58 -5.28 -18.46
N ILE A 144 -2.53 -5.60 -17.69
CA ILE A 144 -1.50 -6.54 -18.12
C ILE A 144 -2.11 -7.94 -18.28
N GLN A 145 -2.92 -8.39 -17.32
CA GLN A 145 -3.60 -9.68 -17.38
C GLN A 145 -4.55 -9.80 -18.57
N GLU A 146 -5.37 -8.78 -18.81
CA GLU A 146 -6.26 -8.73 -19.95
C GLU A 146 -5.46 -8.88 -21.27
N SER A 147 -4.33 -8.19 -21.37
CA SER A 147 -3.43 -8.30 -22.53
C SER A 147 -2.82 -9.70 -22.63
N PHE A 148 -2.40 -10.29 -21.52
CA PHE A 148 -1.81 -11.63 -21.47
C PHE A 148 -2.80 -12.71 -21.92
N TRP A 149 -4.06 -12.61 -21.49
CA TRP A 149 -5.09 -13.56 -21.94
C TRP A 149 -5.43 -13.44 -23.43
N GLN A 150 -5.16 -12.29 -24.04
CA GLN A 150 -5.31 -12.09 -25.49
C GLN A 150 -4.09 -12.59 -26.27
N THR A 151 -2.87 -12.32 -25.79
CA THR A 151 -1.64 -12.57 -26.56
C THR A 151 -0.90 -13.86 -26.19
N GLY A 152 -1.06 -14.38 -24.98
CA GLY A 152 -0.26 -15.48 -24.43
C GLY A 152 1.21 -15.13 -24.16
N ASP A 153 1.69 -13.99 -24.65
CA ASP A 153 3.06 -13.48 -24.45
C ASP A 153 3.12 -12.48 -23.29
N ASN A 154 3.84 -12.85 -22.22
CA ASN A 154 4.03 -12.03 -21.02
C ASN A 154 4.75 -10.71 -21.29
N THR A 155 5.76 -10.71 -22.18
CA THR A 155 6.54 -9.51 -22.49
C THR A 155 5.65 -8.49 -23.21
N ARG A 156 4.91 -8.97 -24.21
CA ARG A 156 3.96 -8.14 -24.96
C ARG A 156 2.82 -7.64 -24.07
N ALA A 157 2.32 -8.47 -23.16
CA ALA A 157 1.27 -8.10 -22.23
C ALA A 157 1.68 -6.97 -21.28
N VAL A 158 2.90 -7.05 -20.71
CA VAL A 158 3.45 -5.99 -19.85
C VAL A 158 3.60 -4.68 -20.63
N ALA A 159 4.15 -4.74 -21.85
CA ALA A 159 4.33 -3.55 -22.68
C ALA A 159 2.99 -2.89 -23.05
N LEU A 160 2.00 -3.67 -23.50
CA LEU A 160 0.67 -3.16 -23.86
C LEU A 160 -0.10 -2.64 -22.65
N GLY A 161 -0.06 -3.37 -21.53
CA GLY A 161 -0.69 -2.95 -20.29
C GLY A 161 -0.14 -1.62 -19.79
N LEU A 162 1.18 -1.45 -19.81
CA LEU A 162 1.84 -0.21 -19.41
C LEU A 162 1.55 0.94 -20.39
N GLN A 163 1.58 0.69 -21.70
CA GLN A 163 1.28 1.71 -22.72
C GLN A 163 -0.14 2.26 -22.57
N ARG A 164 -1.13 1.40 -22.28
CA ARG A 164 -2.54 1.80 -22.15
C ARG A 164 -2.87 2.46 -20.82
N SER A 165 -2.22 2.04 -19.73
CA SER A 165 -2.54 2.52 -18.38
C SER A 165 -1.63 3.63 -17.88
N GLY A 166 -0.40 3.75 -18.41
CA GLY A 166 0.63 4.65 -17.91
C GLY A 166 0.20 6.12 -17.87
N GLY A 167 -0.45 6.62 -18.92
CA GLY A 167 -0.93 8.01 -18.98
C GLY A 167 -1.99 8.32 -17.91
N ILE A 168 -2.94 7.40 -17.71
CA ILE A 168 -4.02 7.54 -16.72
C ILE A 168 -3.43 7.49 -15.30
N ILE A 169 -2.55 6.52 -15.03
CA ILE A 169 -1.92 6.34 -13.72
C ILE A 169 -1.05 7.55 -13.38
N THR A 170 -0.22 8.00 -14.32
CA THR A 170 0.68 9.15 -14.09
C THR A 170 -0.13 10.43 -13.84
N SER A 171 -1.21 10.66 -14.58
CA SER A 171 -2.07 11.83 -14.38
C SER A 171 -2.72 11.81 -13.00
N ALA A 172 -3.23 10.65 -12.57
CA ALA A 172 -3.82 10.50 -11.25
C ALA A 172 -2.78 10.66 -10.13
N ALA A 173 -1.59 10.10 -10.30
CA ALA A 173 -0.48 10.26 -9.36
C ALA A 173 -0.07 11.74 -9.21
N VAL A 174 0.00 12.50 -10.30
CA VAL A 174 0.30 13.94 -10.26
C VAL A 174 -0.75 14.69 -9.44
N ILE A 175 -2.04 14.39 -9.62
CA ILE A 175 -3.12 15.03 -8.83
C ILE A 175 -2.92 14.73 -7.34
N VAL A 176 -2.70 13.47 -6.97
CA VAL A 176 -2.49 13.08 -5.57
C VAL A 176 -1.24 13.76 -5.00
N ILE A 177 -0.13 13.78 -5.73
CA ILE A 177 1.11 14.46 -5.31
C ILE A 177 0.86 15.94 -5.07
N VAL A 178 0.16 16.64 -5.98
CA VAL A 178 -0.14 18.06 -5.83
C VAL A 178 -1.03 18.32 -4.61
N VAL A 179 -2.11 17.57 -4.45
CA VAL A 179 -3.04 17.71 -3.31
C VAL A 179 -2.33 17.42 -1.98
N SER A 180 -1.56 16.33 -1.91
CA SER A 180 -0.79 15.97 -0.73
C SER A 180 0.32 16.99 -0.43
N SER A 181 0.94 17.60 -1.45
CA SER A 181 1.94 18.65 -1.26
C SER A 181 1.34 19.93 -0.65
N CYS A 182 0.07 20.24 -0.93
CA CYS A 182 -0.61 21.38 -0.30
C CYS A 182 -0.67 21.25 1.23
N PHE A 183 -0.66 20.03 1.78
CA PHE A 183 -0.68 19.84 3.24
C PHE A 183 0.64 20.23 3.91
N ALA A 184 1.73 20.42 3.14
CA ALA A 184 2.99 20.92 3.68
C ALA A 184 2.89 22.34 4.26
N THR A 185 1.86 23.11 3.88
CA THR A 185 1.61 24.46 4.42
C THR A 185 0.72 24.47 5.66
N ALA A 186 0.24 23.33 6.14
CA ALA A 186 -0.67 23.26 7.29
C ALA A 186 0.07 23.49 8.61
N ASP A 187 -0.44 24.28 9.55
CA ASP A 187 0.28 24.55 10.81
C ASP A 187 0.50 23.30 11.69
N MET A 188 -0.37 22.30 11.56
CA MET A 188 -0.31 21.07 12.32
C MET A 188 0.74 20.11 11.74
N ILE A 189 1.77 19.76 12.54
CA ILE A 189 2.88 18.89 12.14
C ILE A 189 2.37 17.54 11.61
N LEU A 190 1.35 16.96 12.23
CA LEU A 190 0.74 15.71 11.76
C LEU A 190 0.22 15.82 10.32
N VAL A 191 -0.46 16.93 9.99
CA VAL A 191 -1.00 17.18 8.65
C VAL A 191 0.14 17.39 7.65
N LYS A 192 1.19 18.15 8.00
CA LYS A 192 2.39 18.28 7.16
C LYS A 192 3.04 16.92 6.90
N ALA A 193 3.16 16.09 7.93
CA ALA A 193 3.77 14.77 7.88
C ALA A 193 3.01 13.82 6.97
N LEU A 194 1.69 13.74 7.12
CA LEU A 194 0.83 12.94 6.24
C LEU A 194 0.89 13.43 4.80
N GLY A 195 0.79 14.74 4.58
CA GLY A 195 0.91 15.35 3.26
C GLY A 195 2.19 14.99 2.54
N LEU A 196 3.32 15.30 3.16
CA LEU A 196 4.62 15.11 2.55
C LEU A 196 4.97 13.62 2.42
N GLY A 197 4.63 12.81 3.43
CA GLY A 197 4.78 11.36 3.38
C GLY A 197 3.98 10.74 2.24
N MET A 198 2.73 11.18 2.04
CA MET A 198 1.89 10.69 0.95
C MET A 198 2.42 11.11 -0.42
N ALA A 199 2.78 12.38 -0.58
CA ALA A 199 3.31 12.90 -1.83
C ALA A 199 4.57 12.13 -2.26
N LEU A 200 5.50 11.89 -1.33
CA LEU A 200 6.72 11.16 -1.62
C LEU A 200 6.45 9.68 -1.94
N ALA A 201 5.60 9.02 -1.16
CA ALA A 201 5.27 7.62 -1.38
C ALA A 201 4.65 7.39 -2.76
N VAL A 202 3.69 8.26 -3.14
CA VAL A 202 3.03 8.18 -4.44
C VAL A 202 3.99 8.52 -5.56
N ALA A 203 4.91 9.47 -5.38
CA ALA A 203 5.95 9.77 -6.37
C ALA A 203 6.87 8.56 -6.59
N ILE A 204 7.32 7.91 -5.52
CA ILE A 204 8.14 6.69 -5.58
C ILE A 204 7.35 5.55 -6.22
N ASP A 205 6.10 5.36 -5.84
CA ASP A 205 5.25 4.29 -6.33
C ASP A 205 4.98 4.44 -7.84
N ALA A 206 4.59 5.63 -8.27
CA ALA A 206 4.28 5.94 -9.67
C ALA A 206 5.49 5.82 -10.59
N THR A 207 6.70 6.12 -10.08
CA THR A 207 7.92 6.19 -10.90
C THR A 207 8.79 4.94 -10.76
N LEU A 208 9.33 4.69 -9.56
CA LEU A 208 10.26 3.60 -9.32
C LEU A 208 9.51 2.26 -9.29
N VAL A 209 8.44 2.17 -8.51
CA VAL A 209 7.77 0.88 -8.35
C VAL A 209 7.05 0.48 -9.63
N ARG A 210 6.17 1.31 -10.16
CA ARG A 210 5.37 0.99 -11.35
C ARG A 210 6.12 1.16 -12.66
N GLY A 211 6.96 2.18 -12.76
CA GLY A 211 7.72 2.44 -13.97
C GLY A 211 8.87 1.46 -14.19
N LEU A 212 9.42 0.88 -13.11
CA LEU A 212 10.61 0.04 -13.18
C LEU A 212 10.45 -1.33 -12.51
N LEU A 213 10.13 -1.38 -11.21
CA LEU A 213 10.15 -2.65 -10.46
C LEU A 213 9.06 -3.62 -10.93
N VAL A 214 7.84 -3.15 -11.18
CA VAL A 214 6.72 -3.99 -11.62
C VAL A 214 7.00 -4.62 -12.99
N PRO A 215 7.41 -3.88 -14.04
CA PRO A 215 7.81 -4.48 -15.30
C PRO A 215 9.00 -5.43 -15.19
N ALA A 216 10.02 -5.06 -14.41
CA ALA A 216 11.21 -5.88 -14.23
C ALA A 216 10.89 -7.23 -13.55
N THR A 217 10.11 -7.20 -12.48
CA THR A 217 9.68 -8.40 -11.75
C THR A 217 8.76 -9.27 -12.60
N MET A 218 7.84 -8.66 -13.36
CA MET A 218 7.00 -9.40 -14.31
C MET A 218 7.84 -10.12 -15.35
N ARG A 219 8.87 -9.47 -15.89
CA ARG A 219 9.75 -10.08 -16.88
C ARG A 219 10.60 -11.20 -16.28
N LEU A 220 11.11 -11.01 -15.06
CA LEU A 220 11.95 -12.00 -14.38
C LEU A 220 11.18 -13.28 -14.02
N LEU A 221 9.93 -13.14 -13.55
CA LEU A 221 9.10 -14.26 -13.14
C LEU A 221 8.45 -15.01 -14.33
N GLY A 222 8.35 -14.37 -15.50
CA GLY A 222 7.85 -15.01 -16.72
C GLY A 222 6.46 -15.65 -16.52
N ASP A 223 6.36 -16.94 -16.84
CA ASP A 223 5.11 -17.70 -16.75
C ASP A 223 4.68 -18.00 -15.30
N LEU A 224 5.62 -17.92 -14.33
CA LEU A 224 5.29 -18.11 -12.91
C LEU A 224 4.31 -17.05 -12.41
N ASN A 225 4.29 -15.87 -13.02
CA ASN A 225 3.29 -14.84 -12.70
C ASN A 225 1.86 -15.35 -12.83
N TRP A 226 1.62 -16.33 -13.70
CA TRP A 226 0.29 -16.82 -14.04
C TRP A 226 0.01 -18.20 -13.43
N TRP A 227 0.87 -18.67 -12.52
CA TRP A 227 0.77 -19.99 -11.93
C TRP A 227 -0.34 -20.06 -10.87
N LEU A 228 -1.18 -21.09 -11.00
CA LEU A 228 -2.14 -21.51 -9.98
C LEU A 228 -2.05 -23.03 -9.78
N PRO A 229 -1.75 -23.54 -8.56
CA PRO A 229 -1.63 -24.97 -8.29
C PRO A 229 -2.96 -25.73 -8.33
N PHE A 230 -4.09 -25.04 -8.13
CA PHE A 230 -5.41 -25.66 -8.19
C PHE A 230 -5.86 -25.76 -9.65
N ALA A 231 -5.64 -26.93 -10.23
CA ALA A 231 -5.97 -27.31 -11.59
C ALA A 231 -7.44 -27.01 -11.94
N GLY A 232 -7.67 -26.46 -13.15
CA GLY A 232 -8.99 -26.47 -13.79
C GLY A 232 -9.42 -25.20 -14.51
N VAL A 233 -8.71 -24.08 -14.38
CA VAL A 233 -9.16 -22.81 -15.00
C VAL A 233 -8.11 -22.12 -15.87
N GLN A 234 -7.51 -22.88 -16.77
CA GLN A 234 -7.11 -22.35 -18.07
C GLN A 234 -8.36 -22.24 -18.95
N ARG A 235 -9.25 -21.30 -18.64
CA ARG A 235 -10.29 -20.87 -19.58
C ARG A 235 -9.94 -19.47 -20.04
N ARG A 236 -9.58 -19.37 -21.32
CA ARG A 236 -9.66 -18.12 -22.09
C ARG A 236 -10.98 -17.42 -21.73
N PRO A 237 -11.02 -16.09 -21.56
CA PRO A 237 -12.27 -15.39 -21.31
C PRO A 237 -13.30 -15.77 -22.40
N PRO A 238 -14.56 -16.08 -22.03
CA PRO A 238 -15.56 -16.65 -22.94
C PRO A 238 -15.75 -15.84 -24.24
N ALA A 239 -15.60 -14.51 -24.16
CA ALA A 239 -15.71 -13.63 -25.33
C ALA A 239 -14.69 -13.93 -26.45
N LEU A 240 -13.47 -14.39 -26.12
CA LEU A 240 -12.46 -14.73 -27.13
C LEU A 240 -12.65 -16.12 -27.72
N ALA A 241 -13.20 -17.06 -26.96
CA ALA A 241 -13.55 -18.38 -27.48
C ALA A 241 -14.65 -18.25 -28.53
N GLU A 242 -15.66 -17.43 -28.27
CA GLU A 242 -16.78 -17.19 -29.18
C GLU A 242 -16.34 -16.52 -30.50
N TYR A 243 -15.44 -15.52 -30.45
CA TYR A 243 -14.88 -14.89 -31.65
C TYR A 243 -13.97 -15.82 -32.47
N LEU A 244 -13.15 -16.64 -31.81
CA LEU A 244 -12.27 -17.59 -32.50
C LEU A 244 -13.06 -18.73 -33.14
N ASP A 245 -14.09 -19.24 -32.45
CA ASP A 245 -15.00 -20.26 -32.98
C ASP A 245 -15.81 -19.71 -34.16
N ALA A 246 -16.31 -18.46 -34.08
CA ALA A 246 -16.99 -17.79 -35.18
C ALA A 246 -16.07 -17.59 -36.41
N SER A 247 -14.83 -17.14 -36.20
CA SER A 247 -13.86 -16.95 -37.28
C SER A 247 -13.40 -18.26 -37.92
N GLY A 248 -13.32 -19.35 -37.14
CA GLY A 248 -13.00 -20.69 -37.64
C GLY A 248 -14.13 -21.30 -38.48
N GLN A 249 -15.39 -21.03 -38.13
CA GLN A 249 -16.56 -21.47 -38.90
C GLN A 249 -16.70 -20.72 -40.24
N GLU A 250 -16.45 -19.41 -40.26
CA GLU A 250 -16.44 -18.63 -41.52
C GLU A 250 -15.34 -19.10 -42.48
N SER A 251 -14.14 -19.38 -41.98
CA SER A 251 -13.04 -19.87 -42.83
C SER A 251 -13.28 -21.27 -43.38
N GLY A 252 -14.00 -22.14 -42.65
CA GLY A 252 -14.38 -23.48 -43.12
C GLY A 252 -15.51 -23.46 -44.17
N ALA A 253 -16.43 -22.50 -44.09
CA ALA A 253 -17.53 -22.35 -45.04
C ALA A 253 -17.08 -21.83 -46.41
N ILE A 254 -16.01 -21.04 -46.47
CA ILE A 254 -15.46 -20.49 -47.72
C ILE A 254 -14.68 -21.55 -48.51
N HIS A 255 -14.07 -22.53 -47.85
CA HIS A 255 -13.26 -23.56 -48.50
C HIS A 255 -14.08 -24.74 -49.07
N ASN A 256 -15.36 -24.88 -48.70
CA ASN A 256 -16.20 -26.02 -49.07
C ASN A 256 -17.31 -25.67 -50.07
N LYS A 257 -17.17 -24.59 -50.84
CA LYS A 257 -18.04 -24.34 -51.99
C LYS A 257 -17.62 -25.26 -53.14
N PRO A 258 -18.50 -26.16 -53.64
CA PRO A 258 -18.19 -26.91 -54.84
C PRO A 258 -18.04 -25.92 -56.00
N GLU A 259 -16.93 -26.01 -56.73
CA GLU A 259 -16.76 -25.36 -58.02
C GLU A 259 -17.92 -25.81 -58.92
N VAL A 260 -18.79 -24.86 -59.24
CA VAL A 260 -19.85 -25.07 -60.24
C VAL A 260 -19.16 -25.02 -61.59
N GLU A 261 -18.92 -26.19 -62.17
CA GLU A 261 -18.54 -26.35 -63.58
C GLU A 261 -19.57 -25.63 -64.46
N SER A 262 -19.08 -24.75 -65.33
CA SER A 262 -19.80 -24.09 -66.42
C SER A 262 -19.20 -24.48 -67.75
#